data_AF-A0A7K3YYL0-F1
#
_entry.id   AF-A0A7K3YYL0-F1
#
_cell.length_a   1.000
_cell.length_b   1.000
_cell.length_c   1.000
_cell.angle_alpha   90.00
_cell.angle_beta   90.00
_cell.angle_gamma   90.00
#
_symmetry.space_group_name_H-M   'P 1'
#
loop_
_entity.id
_entity.type
_entity.pdbx_description
1 polymer ?
#
loop_
_entity_poly.entity_id
_entity_poly.type
_entity_poly.pdbx_seq_one_letter_code
_entity_poly.pdbx_strand_id
1 'polypeptide(L)' 'MRDERLLLKDILGAIDRIDAFIGGMSFDAFMADEKTVNAVTYNFLVIGEAVKLLPDDL' A
#
# COMPACT_ATOMS: atom_id res chain seq x y z
N MET A 1 -21.11 -5.87 -3.81
CA MET A 1 -20.17 -5.55 -2.72
C MET A 1 -18.96 -6.44 -2.90
N ARG A 2 -17.73 -5.92 -2.91
CA ARG A 2 -16.52 -6.79 -2.94
C ARG A 2 -16.46 -7.55 -1.62
N ASP A 3 -16.01 -8.79 -1.67
CA ASP A 3 -15.78 -9.63 -0.48
C ASP A 3 -14.72 -8.96 0.42
N GLU A 4 -15.00 -8.79 1.72
CA GLU A 4 -14.08 -8.21 2.70
C GLU A 4 -12.72 -8.90 2.70
N ARG A 5 -12.67 -10.22 2.51
CA ARG A 5 -11.42 -10.98 2.42
C ARG A 5 -10.61 -10.56 1.21
N LEU A 6 -11.26 -10.14 0.12
CA LEU A 6 -10.57 -9.61 -1.06
C LEU A 6 -10.00 -8.22 -0.78
N LEU A 7 -10.74 -7.36 -0.07
CA LEU A 7 -10.26 -6.04 0.34
C LEU A 7 -9.05 -6.14 1.29
N LEU A 8 -9.11 -7.03 2.28
CA LEU A 8 -7.99 -7.30 3.18
C LEU A 8 -6.77 -7.86 2.43
N LYS A 9 -6.98 -8.71 1.43
CA LYS A 9 -5.89 -9.18 0.55
C LYS A 9 -5.29 -8.05 -0.29
N ASP A 10 -6.09 -7.12 -0.79
CA ASP A 10 -5.59 -5.97 -1.54
C ASP A 10 -4.73 -5.07 -0.65
N ILE A 11 -5.13 -4.86 0.61
CA ILE A 11 -4.35 -4.12 1.63
C ILE A 11 -3.03 -4.84 1.91
N LEU A 12 -3.07 -6.12 2.25
CA LEU A 12 -1.86 -6.91 2.55
C LEU A 12 -0.90 -6.92 1.36
N GLY A 13 -1.41 -7.16 0.15
CA GLY A 13 -0.59 -7.13 -1.05
C GLY A 13 0.00 -5.74 -1.36
N ALA A 14 -0.67 -4.65 -0.98
CA ALA A 14 -0.11 -3.31 -1.09
C ALA A 14 1.02 -3.07 -0.10
N ILE A 15 0.88 -3.55 1.14
CA ILE A 15 1.93 -3.50 2.17
C ILE A 15 3.16 -4.30 1.69
N ASP A 16 2.98 -5.53 1.23
CA ASP A 16 4.08 -6.37 0.73
C ASP A 16 4.85 -5.69 -0.42
N ARG A 17 4.14 -4.98 -1.31
CA ARG A 17 4.77 -4.21 -2.39
C ARG A 17 5.55 -3.02 -1.86
N ILE A 18 5.03 -2.28 -0.88
CA ILE A 18 5.74 -1.17 -0.25
C ILE A 18 7.06 -1.68 0.35
N ASP A 19 7.01 -2.76 1.13
CA ASP A 19 8.19 -3.37 1.74
C ASP A 19 9.20 -3.82 0.69
N ALA A 20 8.75 -4.41 -0.42
CA ALA A 20 9.62 -4.80 -1.52
C ALA A 20 10.26 -3.59 -2.25
N PHE A 21 9.55 -2.46 -2.35
CA PHE A 21 10.08 -1.25 -2.98
C PHE A 21 11.15 -0.56 -2.12
N ILE A 22 10.93 -0.47 -0.81
CA ILE A 22 11.84 0.25 0.10
C ILE A 22 12.91 -0.67 0.72
N GLY A 23 12.82 -1.99 0.50
CA GLY A 23 13.69 -2.98 1.08
C GLY A 23 15.17 -2.70 0.84
N GLY A 24 15.91 -2.48 1.93
CA GLY A 24 17.35 -2.19 1.87
C GLY A 24 17.70 -0.75 1.45
N MET A 25 16.72 0.12 1.24
CA MET A 25 16.95 1.55 0.99
C MET A 25 17.13 2.31 2.31
N SER A 26 18.05 3.27 2.33
CA SER A 26 18.03 4.30 3.37
C SER A 26 16.92 5.31 3.08
N PHE A 27 16.54 6.09 4.11
CA PHE A 27 15.56 7.15 3.93
C PHE A 27 16.00 8.19 2.88
N ASP A 28 17.26 8.61 2.90
CA ASP A 28 17.78 9.57 1.90
C ASP A 28 17.74 8.99 0.48
N ALA A 29 18.06 7.70 0.32
CA ALA A 29 17.99 7.02 -0.97
C ALA A 29 16.54 6.92 -1.46
N PHE A 30 15.58 6.65 -0.56
CA PHE A 30 14.16 6.66 -0.88
C PHE A 30 13.70 8.06 -1.31
N MET A 31 14.04 9.10 -0.56
CA MET A 31 13.65 10.49 -0.86
C MET A 31 14.24 11.00 -2.17
N ALA A 32 15.41 10.50 -2.58
CA ALA A 32 16.05 10.85 -3.85
C ALA A 32 15.49 10.07 -5.06
N ASP A 33 14.73 8.99 -4.85
CA ASP A 33 14.14 8.17 -5.90
C ASP A 33 12.64 8.46 -6.07
N GLU A 34 12.32 9.44 -6.91
CA GLU A 34 10.95 9.87 -7.21
C GLU A 34 10.05 8.71 -7.68
N LYS A 35 10.60 7.74 -8.43
CA LYS A 35 9.83 6.59 -8.90
C LYS A 35 9.37 5.73 -7.73
N THR A 36 10.26 5.47 -6.77
CA THR A 36 9.95 4.67 -5.59
C THR A 36 8.99 5.40 -4.66
N VAL A 37 9.15 6.72 -4.47
CA VAL A 37 8.18 7.56 -3.74
C VAL A 37 6.79 7.47 -4.35
N ASN A 38 6.69 7.58 -5.68
CA ASN A 38 5.42 7.47 -6.39
C ASN A 38 4.80 6.06 -6.27
N ALA A 39 5.61 5.00 -6.35
CA ALA A 39 5.16 3.63 -6.17
C ALA A 39 4.61 3.37 -4.76
N VAL A 40 5.27 3.87 -3.72
CA VAL A 40 4.81 3.78 -2.32
C VAL A 40 3.52 4.57 -2.14
N THR A 41 3.46 5.79 -2.67
CA THR A 41 2.26 6.65 -2.60
C THR A 41 1.05 6.00 -3.26
N TYR A 42 1.23 5.37 -4.42
CA TYR A 42 0.16 4.63 -5.09
C TYR A 42 -0.37 3.46 -4.24
N ASN A 43 0.52 2.72 -3.57
CA ASN A 43 0.07 1.62 -2.70
C ASN A 43 -0.68 2.13 -1.47
N PHE A 44 -0.32 3.29 -0.91
CA PHE A 44 -1.15 3.93 0.12
C PHE A 44 -2.55 4.32 -0.38
N LEU A 45 -2.68 4.77 -1.63
CA LEU A 45 -4.00 5.02 -2.22
C LEU A 45 -4.81 3.73 -2.34
N VAL A 46 -4.21 2.63 -2.81
CA VAL A 46 -4.87 1.31 -2.89
C VAL A 46 -5.37 0.86 -1.51
N ILE A 47 -4.54 1.01 -0.47
CA ILE A 47 -4.93 0.70 0.92
C ILE A 47 -6.13 1.57 1.34
N GLY A 48 -6.06 2.88 1.12
CA GLY A 48 -7.13 3.81 1.49
C GLY A 48 -8.45 3.51 0.79
N GLU A 49 -8.43 3.17 -0.50
CA GLU A 49 -9.62 2.77 -1.24
C GLU A 49 -10.20 1.45 -0.75
N ALA A 50 -9.36 0.48 -0.40
CA ALA A 50 -9.83 -0.77 0.19
C ALA A 50 -10.47 -0.57 1.56
N VAL A 51 -9.87 0.28 2.41
CA VAL A 51 -10.39 0.60 3.75
C VAL A 51 -11.76 1.26 3.68
N LYS A 52 -12.00 2.19 2.75
CA LYS A 52 -13.33 2.84 2.56
C LYS A 52 -14.47 1.87 2.24
N LEU A 53 -14.15 0.66 1.78
CA LEU A 53 -15.12 -0.35 1.39
C LEU A 53 -15.33 -1.42 2.48
N LEU A 54 -14.56 -1.38 3.57
CA LEU A 54 -14.76 -2.26 4.71
C LEU A 54 -15.97 -1.78 5.53
N PRO A 55 -16.70 -2.69 6.21
CA PRO A 55 -17.71 -2.32 7.20
C PRO A 55 -17.09 -1.53 8.35
N ASP A 56 -17.83 -0.55 8.89
CA ASP A 56 -17.39 0.25 10.04
C ASP A 56 -17.27 -0.56 11.34
N ASP A 57 -17.92 -1.73 11.40
CA ASP A 57 -17.98 -2.63 12.56
C ASP A 57 -17.01 -3.81 12.50
N LEU A 58 -16.07 -3.80 11.54
CA LEU A 58 -15.02 -4.80 11.40
C LEU A 58 -14.00 -4.79 12.56
#